data_AF-A0A432J3C5-F1
#
_entry.id   AF-A0A432J3C5-F1
#
_cell.length_a   1.000
_cell.length_b   1.000
_cell.length_c   1.000
_cell.angle_alpha   90.00
_cell.angle_beta   90.00
_cell.angle_gamma   90.00
#
_symmetry.space_group_name_H-M   'P 1'
#
loop_
_entity.id
_entity.type
_entity.pdbx_description
1 polymer ?
#
loop_
_entity_poly.entity_id
_entity_poly.type
_entity_poly.pdbx_seq_one_letter_code
_entity_poly.pdbx_strand_id
1 'polypeptide(L)'
;GRPGGGPRRQLEAWLTAAGHLAVAWGAGGLIASPWLLRNWRLYGDPLGWALVRQTIDQRQGPVDASVLWWLFRGLYTYFWGRFGAIGQIRLPAWAFGVAGLVTLALLAGVLLFLRRHPRRNAGDLFALTLLAAAPLLALAGIIRYTAIALGTDQARLLWPGIAAIAVWAGSGILGLSEASGYAQTLRKDRLIVGVLAASSLFGLLTLLLLVRPAFT
;
A
#
# COMPACT_ATOMS: atom_id res chain seq x y z
N GLY A 1 -32.47 5.58 -19.35
CA GLY A 1 -31.96 4.83 -20.51
C GLY A 1 -30.55 4.37 -20.21
N ARG A 2 -30.27 3.07 -20.33
CA ARG A 2 -28.92 2.51 -20.17
C ARG A 2 -28.11 2.80 -21.45
N PRO A 3 -26.94 3.45 -21.40
CA PRO A 3 -26.05 3.44 -22.54
C PRO A 3 -25.27 2.12 -22.50
N GLY A 4 -25.84 1.07 -23.08
CA GLY A 4 -25.09 -0.13 -23.42
C GLY A 4 -24.12 0.22 -24.54
N GLY A 5 -22.86 0.51 -24.21
CA GLY A 5 -21.81 0.67 -25.22
C GLY A 5 -21.69 -0.62 -26.02
N GLY A 6 -21.86 -0.54 -27.34
CA GLY A 6 -21.80 -1.72 -28.21
C GLY A 6 -20.44 -2.45 -28.11
N PRO A 7 -20.38 -3.73 -28.52
CA PRO A 7 -19.21 -4.60 -28.37
C PRO A 7 -17.91 -3.99 -28.95
N ARG A 8 -18.01 -3.14 -29.98
CA ARG A 8 -16.86 -2.39 -30.52
C ARG A 8 -16.22 -1.42 -29.51
N ARG A 9 -17.02 -0.65 -28.77
CA ARG A 9 -16.50 0.30 -27.75
C ARG A 9 -15.84 -0.43 -26.59
N GLN A 10 -16.37 -1.59 -26.21
CA GLN A 10 -15.77 -2.41 -25.17
C GLN A 10 -14.42 -3.00 -25.63
N LEU A 11 -14.33 -3.47 -26.88
CA LEU A 11 -13.08 -3.93 -27.48
C LEU A 11 -12.02 -2.80 -27.54
N GLU A 12 -12.40 -1.60 -27.99
CA GLU A 12 -11.51 -0.43 -28.01
C GLU A 12 -10.95 -0.08 -26.62
N ALA A 13 -11.80 -0.12 -25.59
CA ALA A 13 -11.39 0.10 -24.21
C ALA A 13 -10.40 -0.97 -23.72
N TRP A 14 -10.63 -2.25 -24.03
CA TRP A 14 -9.71 -3.33 -23.70
C TRP A 14 -8.37 -3.21 -24.43
N LEU A 15 -8.38 -2.86 -25.71
CA LEU A 15 -7.16 -2.65 -26.50
C LEU A 15 -6.35 -1.47 -25.97
N THR A 16 -7.02 -0.39 -25.56
CA THR A 16 -6.37 0.77 -24.95
C THR A 16 -5.77 0.41 -23.59
N ALA A 17 -6.50 -0.32 -22.75
CA ALA A 17 -5.98 -0.82 -21.47
C ALA A 17 -4.79 -1.76 -21.67
N ALA A 18 -4.88 -2.69 -22.61
CA ALA A 18 -3.78 -3.59 -22.97
C ALA A 18 -2.57 -2.82 -23.51
N GLY A 19 -2.78 -1.78 -24.32
CA GLY A 19 -1.74 -0.88 -24.80
C GLY A 19 -1.02 -0.15 -23.66
N HIS A 20 -1.77 0.42 -22.71
CA HIS A 20 -1.18 1.04 -21.52
C HIS A 20 -0.37 0.05 -20.67
N LEU A 21 -0.91 -1.16 -20.47
CA LEU A 21 -0.19 -2.23 -19.75
C LEU A 21 1.08 -2.63 -20.50
N ALA A 22 1.01 -2.83 -21.82
CA ALA A 22 2.16 -3.19 -22.65
C ALA A 22 3.24 -2.12 -22.60
N VAL A 23 2.89 -0.84 -22.65
CA VAL A 23 3.84 0.27 -22.50
C VAL A 23 4.47 0.26 -21.11
N ALA A 24 3.66 0.15 -20.05
CA ALA A 24 4.15 0.17 -18.67
C ALA A 24 5.09 -1.01 -18.38
N TRP A 25 4.66 -2.23 -18.70
CA TRP A 25 5.45 -3.45 -18.48
C TRP A 25 6.62 -3.57 -19.45
N GLY A 26 6.46 -3.14 -20.70
CA GLY A 26 7.53 -3.11 -21.69
C GLY A 26 8.65 -2.16 -21.30
N ALA A 27 8.32 -0.92 -20.91
CA ALA A 27 9.30 0.04 -20.41
C ALA A 27 10.00 -0.47 -19.14
N GLY A 28 9.23 -1.00 -18.18
CA GLY A 28 9.80 -1.60 -16.97
C GLY A 28 10.72 -2.78 -17.27
N GLY A 29 10.33 -3.66 -18.20
CA GLY A 29 11.12 -4.80 -18.65
C GLY A 29 12.43 -4.39 -19.33
N LEU A 30 12.39 -3.35 -20.18
CA LEU A 30 13.59 -2.81 -20.81
C LEU A 30 14.58 -2.25 -19.79
N ILE A 31 14.09 -1.49 -18.80
CA ILE A 31 14.90 -0.96 -17.70
C ILE A 31 15.51 -2.09 -16.86
N ALA A 32 14.75 -3.16 -16.60
CA ALA A 32 15.22 -4.32 -15.83
C ALA A 32 16.14 -5.25 -16.65
N SER A 33 16.07 -5.22 -17.98
CA SER A 33 16.71 -6.20 -18.86
C SER A 33 18.23 -6.35 -18.66
N PRO A 34 19.05 -5.30 -18.40
CA PRO A 34 20.48 -5.50 -18.16
C PRO A 34 20.76 -6.36 -16.92
N TRP A 35 19.95 -6.21 -15.87
CA TRP A 35 20.08 -6.98 -14.64
C TRP A 35 19.60 -8.42 -14.82
N LEU A 36 18.49 -8.62 -15.53
CA LEU A 36 17.97 -9.96 -15.85
C LEU A 36 18.97 -10.75 -16.70
N LEU A 37 19.55 -10.11 -17.71
CA LEU A 37 20.57 -10.73 -18.56
C LEU A 37 21.87 -11.02 -17.80
N ARG A 38 22.29 -10.10 -16.92
CA ARG A 38 23.43 -10.34 -16.02
C ARG A 38 23.19 -11.55 -15.12
N ASN A 39 22.02 -11.64 -14.48
CA ASN A 39 21.68 -12.73 -13.59
C ASN A 39 21.61 -14.07 -14.36
N TRP A 40 21.05 -14.06 -15.56
CA TRP A 40 21.04 -15.24 -16.44
C TRP A 40 22.47 -15.73 -16.74
N ARG A 41 23.37 -14.83 -17.13
CA ARG A 41 24.75 -15.19 -17.47
C ARG A 41 25.56 -15.69 -16.28
N LEU A 42 25.35 -15.10 -15.09
CA LEU A 42 26.12 -15.44 -13.89
C LEU A 42 25.57 -16.64 -13.13
N TYR A 43 24.25 -16.80 -13.10
CA TYR A 43 23.57 -17.73 -12.19
C TYR A 43 22.65 -18.73 -12.89
N GLY A 44 22.43 -18.59 -14.21
CA GLY A 44 21.46 -19.41 -14.96
C GLY A 44 20.00 -19.12 -14.60
N ASP A 45 19.74 -18.10 -13.79
CA ASP A 45 18.42 -17.71 -13.29
C ASP A 45 18.26 -16.19 -13.44
N PRO A 46 17.37 -15.68 -14.32
CA PRO A 46 17.22 -14.25 -14.56
C PRO A 46 16.72 -13.49 -13.32
N LEU A 47 15.94 -14.16 -12.45
CA LEU A 47 15.41 -13.55 -11.23
C LEU A 47 16.38 -13.72 -10.06
N GLY A 48 17.37 -14.61 -10.17
CA GLY A 48 18.36 -14.86 -9.14
C GLY A 48 17.77 -15.45 -7.86
N TRP A 49 16.65 -16.16 -7.94
CA TRP A 49 15.94 -16.71 -6.77
C TRP A 49 16.74 -17.73 -5.99
N ALA A 50 17.52 -18.56 -6.67
CA ALA A 50 18.40 -19.49 -5.98
C ALA A 50 19.42 -18.75 -5.10
N LEU A 51 20.06 -17.70 -5.64
CA LEU A 51 21.02 -16.89 -4.92
C LEU A 51 20.38 -16.11 -3.77
N VAL A 52 19.24 -15.45 -4.01
CA VAL A 52 18.53 -14.67 -2.97
C VAL A 52 18.16 -15.56 -1.79
N ARG A 53 17.71 -16.80 -2.03
CA ARG A 53 17.39 -17.76 -0.97
C ARG A 53 18.60 -18.17 -0.12
N GLN A 54 19.81 -18.10 -0.67
CA GLN A 54 21.05 -18.40 0.08
C GLN A 54 21.49 -17.22 0.94
N THR A 55 21.07 -16.00 0.60
CA THR A 55 21.46 -14.76 1.30
C THR A 55 20.51 -14.33 2.42
N ILE A 56 19.39 -15.02 2.60
CA ILE A 56 18.37 -14.68 3.58
C ILE A 56 18.19 -15.80 4.59
N ASP A 57 17.88 -15.43 5.83
CA ASP A 57 17.48 -16.39 6.84
C ASP A 57 16.15 -17.03 6.45
N GLN A 58 16.16 -18.35 6.28
CA GLN A 58 14.99 -19.10 5.85
C GLN A 58 14.11 -19.49 7.04
N ARG A 59 12.80 -19.47 6.81
CA ARG A 59 11.83 -19.97 7.79
C ARG A 59 11.78 -21.49 7.75
N GLN A 60 11.99 -22.11 8.91
CA GLN A 60 11.98 -23.58 9.07
C GLN A 60 10.63 -24.14 9.53
N GLY A 61 9.70 -23.29 10.00
CA GLY A 61 8.39 -23.69 10.53
C GLY A 61 7.21 -23.20 9.68
N PRO A 62 6.00 -23.75 9.91
CA PRO A 62 4.80 -23.34 9.18
C PRO A 62 4.42 -21.88 9.46
N VAL A 63 3.67 -21.28 8.53
CA VAL A 63 3.01 -19.99 8.77
C VAL A 63 1.70 -20.26 9.50
N ASP A 64 1.69 -20.01 10.81
CA ASP A 64 0.52 -20.11 11.66
C ASP A 64 -0.05 -18.73 12.02
N ALA A 65 -1.10 -18.70 12.83
CA ALA A 65 -1.73 -17.46 13.28
C ALA A 65 -0.77 -16.55 14.08
N SER A 66 0.20 -17.12 14.80
CA SER A 66 1.20 -16.35 15.55
C SER A 66 2.15 -15.62 14.60
N VAL A 67 2.56 -16.27 13.51
CA VAL A 67 3.38 -15.69 12.45
C VAL A 67 2.62 -14.59 11.72
N LEU A 68 1.34 -14.80 11.41
CA LEU A 68 0.50 -13.78 10.78
C LEU A 68 0.31 -12.56 11.69
N TRP A 69 0.13 -12.78 13.00
CA TRP A 69 0.03 -11.68 13.96
C TRP A 69 1.35 -10.91 14.11
N TRP A 70 2.48 -11.61 14.17
CA TRP A 70 3.82 -11.00 14.14
C TRP A 70 4.01 -10.15 12.89
N LEU A 71 3.67 -10.70 11.71
CA LEU A 71 3.76 -10.02 10.42
C LEU A 71 2.90 -8.75 10.43
N PHE A 72 1.62 -8.86 10.81
CA PHE A 72 0.71 -7.72 10.86
C PHE A 72 1.21 -6.63 11.80
N ARG A 73 1.65 -6.99 13.01
CA ARG A 73 2.17 -6.04 14.00
C ARG A 73 3.43 -5.34 13.50
N GLY A 74 4.35 -6.07 12.87
CA GLY A 74 5.55 -5.48 12.29
C GLY A 74 5.20 -4.54 11.15
N LEU A 75 4.40 -4.99 10.16
CA LEU A 75 3.96 -4.14 9.04
C LEU A 75 3.30 -2.85 9.54
N TYR A 76 2.41 -2.96 10.52
CA TYR A 76 1.76 -1.81 11.12
C TYR A 76 2.74 -0.84 11.80
N THR A 77 3.66 -1.35 12.62
CA THR A 77 4.64 -0.48 13.31
C THR A 77 5.64 0.16 12.34
N TYR A 78 6.14 -0.59 11.36
CA TYR A 78 7.02 -0.06 10.31
C TYR A 78 6.31 0.91 9.36
N PHE A 79 5.02 0.75 9.13
CA PHE A 79 4.26 1.66 8.28
C PHE A 79 4.12 3.04 8.93
N TRP A 80 3.86 3.08 10.23
CA TRP A 80 3.54 4.32 10.94
C TRP A 80 4.72 5.03 11.58
N GLY A 81 5.79 4.35 11.98
CA GLY A 81 6.87 5.05 12.69
C GLY A 81 8.05 4.24 13.22
N ARG A 82 8.19 2.97 12.85
CA ARG A 82 9.42 2.22 13.12
C ARG A 82 10.36 2.43 11.94
N PHE A 83 11.35 3.30 12.11
CA PHE A 83 12.29 3.71 11.07
C PHE A 83 13.62 2.97 11.18
N GLY A 84 14.30 2.80 10.02
CA GLY A 84 15.55 2.06 9.88
C GLY A 84 15.36 0.56 9.62
N ALA A 85 16.27 -0.05 8.86
CA ALA A 85 16.16 -1.46 8.44
C ALA A 85 16.10 -2.47 9.61
N ILE A 86 16.65 -2.11 10.77
CA ILE A 86 16.65 -2.94 12.00
C ILE A 86 15.74 -2.33 13.08
N GLY A 87 14.98 -1.27 12.75
CA GLY A 87 14.05 -0.64 13.68
C GLY A 87 14.73 0.12 14.82
N GLN A 88 15.87 0.77 14.52
CA GLN A 88 16.70 1.52 15.47
C GLN A 88 15.97 2.75 16.05
N ILE A 89 14.96 3.27 15.36
CA ILE A 89 14.17 4.42 15.81
C ILE A 89 12.70 4.01 15.86
N ARG A 90 12.15 3.86 17.07
CA ARG A 90 10.77 3.44 17.31
C ARG A 90 10.03 4.55 18.04
N LEU A 91 8.83 4.90 17.55
CA LEU A 91 7.95 5.83 18.25
C LEU A 91 7.47 5.27 19.60
N PRO A 92 7.10 6.15 20.56
CA PRO A 92 6.49 5.72 21.80
C PRO A 92 5.16 4.99 21.57
N ALA A 93 4.77 4.11 22.49
CA ALA A 93 3.60 3.23 22.33
C ALA A 93 2.28 3.97 22.05
N TRP A 94 2.09 5.14 22.66
CA TRP A 94 0.89 5.96 22.46
C TRP A 94 0.74 6.44 21.01
N ALA A 95 1.86 6.70 20.31
CA ALA A 95 1.85 7.18 18.93
C ALA A 95 1.30 6.10 17.98
N PHE A 96 1.65 4.84 18.24
CA PHE A 96 1.00 3.72 17.56
C PHE A 96 -0.48 3.66 17.91
N GLY A 97 -0.88 3.81 19.17
CA GLY A 97 -2.30 3.91 19.53
C GLY A 97 -3.09 4.92 18.68
N VAL A 98 -2.57 6.14 18.54
CA VAL A 98 -3.15 7.20 17.68
C VAL A 98 -3.19 6.77 16.21
N ALA A 99 -2.11 6.23 15.67
CA ALA A 99 -2.06 5.72 14.31
C ALA A 99 -3.08 4.59 14.04
N GLY A 100 -3.37 3.77 15.05
CA GLY A 100 -4.41 2.75 15.00
C GLY A 100 -5.80 3.36 14.87
N LEU A 101 -6.11 4.37 15.69
CA LEU A 101 -7.35 5.12 15.60
C LEU A 101 -7.51 5.81 14.24
N VAL A 102 -6.44 6.43 13.72
CA VAL A 102 -6.44 7.02 12.37
C VAL A 102 -6.72 5.95 11.31
N THR A 103 -6.06 4.80 11.39
CA THR A 103 -6.29 3.68 10.47
C THR A 103 -7.76 3.24 10.48
N LEU A 104 -8.34 3.05 11.67
CA LEU A 104 -9.75 2.67 11.83
C LEU A 104 -10.71 3.73 11.29
N ALA A 105 -10.40 5.02 11.54
CA ALA A 105 -11.19 6.13 11.02
C ALA A 105 -11.17 6.15 9.48
N LEU A 106 -10.00 5.96 8.86
CA LEU A 106 -9.87 5.88 7.41
C LEU A 106 -10.65 4.70 6.83
N LEU A 107 -10.59 3.52 7.45
CA LEU A 107 -11.36 2.34 7.03
C LEU A 107 -12.88 2.58 7.13
N ALA A 108 -13.34 3.16 8.23
CA ALA A 108 -14.74 3.55 8.40
C ALA A 108 -15.16 4.58 7.33
N GLY A 109 -14.30 5.56 7.06
CA GLY A 109 -14.46 6.53 5.98
C GLY A 109 -14.61 5.89 4.62
N VAL A 110 -13.80 4.88 4.28
CA VAL A 110 -13.88 4.17 2.99
C VAL A 110 -15.23 3.48 2.88
N LEU A 111 -15.69 2.81 3.94
CA LEU A 111 -17.00 2.16 3.94
C LEU A 111 -18.13 3.18 3.74
N LEU A 112 -18.04 4.34 4.39
CA LEU A 112 -18.99 5.44 4.24
C LEU A 112 -18.99 6.03 2.83
N PHE A 113 -17.82 6.20 2.23
CA PHE A 113 -17.65 6.65 0.85
C PHE A 113 -18.32 5.67 -0.12
N LEU A 114 -18.01 4.37 -0.01
CA LEU A 114 -18.57 3.34 -0.88
C LEU A 114 -20.10 3.20 -0.77
N ARG A 115 -20.67 3.47 0.41
CA ARG A 115 -22.12 3.47 0.63
C ARG A 115 -22.83 4.67 0.01
N ARG A 116 -22.18 5.85 0.04
CA ARG A 116 -22.76 7.11 -0.49
C ARG A 116 -22.57 7.28 -1.99
N HIS A 117 -21.53 6.67 -2.54
CA HIS A 117 -21.24 6.67 -3.97
C HIS A 117 -21.47 5.27 -4.55
N PRO A 118 -22.74 4.80 -4.62
CA PRO A 118 -23.05 3.49 -5.16
C PRO A 118 -22.63 3.44 -6.62
N ARG A 119 -21.90 2.40 -6.96
CA ARG A 119 -21.32 2.18 -8.29
C ARG A 119 -22.44 2.01 -9.30
N ARG A 120 -22.36 2.73 -10.42
CA ARG A 120 -23.46 2.80 -11.39
C ARG A 120 -23.20 1.98 -12.65
N ASN A 121 -21.94 1.61 -12.90
CA ASN A 121 -21.54 0.85 -14.07
C ASN A 121 -20.44 -0.19 -13.77
N ALA A 122 -20.17 -1.08 -14.73
CA ALA A 122 -19.14 -2.12 -14.62
C ALA A 122 -17.70 -1.55 -14.61
N GLY A 123 -17.47 -0.38 -15.21
CA GLY A 123 -16.17 0.29 -15.23
C GLY A 123 -15.74 0.76 -13.84
N ASP A 124 -16.66 1.34 -13.07
CA ASP A 124 -16.42 1.78 -11.69
C ASP A 124 -16.05 0.58 -10.80
N LEU A 125 -16.76 -0.54 -10.97
CA LEU A 125 -16.49 -1.79 -10.28
C LEU A 125 -15.11 -2.34 -10.64
N PHE A 126 -14.76 -2.35 -11.93
CA PHE A 126 -13.46 -2.81 -12.40
C PHE A 126 -12.31 -1.95 -11.86
N ALA A 127 -12.44 -0.62 -11.94
CA ALA A 127 -11.43 0.31 -11.42
C ALA A 127 -11.22 0.15 -9.91
N LEU A 128 -12.29 0.01 -9.14
CA LEU A 128 -12.20 -0.22 -7.68
C LEU A 128 -11.66 -1.60 -7.35
N THR A 129 -11.93 -2.61 -8.18
CA THR A 129 -11.33 -3.94 -8.04
C THR A 129 -9.84 -3.88 -8.27
N LEU A 130 -9.38 -3.20 -9.31
CA LEU A 130 -7.96 -3.03 -9.61
C LEU A 130 -7.24 -2.25 -8.49
N LEU A 131 -7.89 -1.20 -7.98
CA LEU A 131 -7.39 -0.39 -6.88
C LEU A 131 -7.30 -1.19 -5.57
N ALA A 132 -8.27 -2.07 -5.29
CA ALA A 132 -8.22 -2.97 -4.13
C ALA A 132 -7.21 -4.12 -4.33
N ALA A 133 -7.06 -4.61 -5.56
CA ALA A 133 -6.18 -5.72 -5.87
C ALA A 133 -4.71 -5.38 -5.58
N ALA A 134 -4.25 -4.17 -5.88
CA ALA A 134 -2.86 -3.78 -5.68
C ALA A 134 -2.33 -4.01 -4.24
N PRO A 135 -2.92 -3.45 -3.16
CA PRO A 135 -2.46 -3.70 -1.80
C PRO A 135 -2.71 -5.14 -1.34
N LEU A 136 -3.78 -5.79 -1.81
CA LEU A 136 -4.09 -7.18 -1.45
C LEU A 136 -3.10 -8.17 -2.07
N LEU A 137 -2.70 -7.95 -3.32
CA LEU A 137 -1.69 -8.76 -4.00
C LEU A 137 -0.31 -8.52 -3.39
N ALA A 138 0.02 -7.28 -3.00
CA ALA A 138 1.23 -6.99 -2.25
C ALA A 138 1.23 -7.75 -0.91
N LEU A 139 0.13 -7.71 -0.16
CA LEU A 139 -0.01 -8.45 1.11
C LEU A 139 0.08 -9.97 0.90
N ALA A 140 -0.58 -10.51 -0.11
CA ALA A 140 -0.51 -11.93 -0.46
C ALA A 140 0.93 -12.34 -0.84
N GLY A 141 1.64 -11.51 -1.59
CA GLY A 141 3.05 -11.68 -1.91
C GLY A 141 3.93 -11.69 -0.66
N ILE A 142 3.69 -10.77 0.29
CA ILE A 142 4.40 -10.73 1.57
C ILE A 142 4.12 -11.97 2.42
N ILE A 143 2.86 -12.42 2.51
CA ILE A 143 2.50 -13.65 3.24
C ILE A 143 3.21 -14.86 2.61
N ARG A 144 3.19 -14.95 1.27
CA ARG A 144 3.90 -16.00 0.54
C ARG A 144 5.41 -15.94 0.78
N TYR A 145 5.99 -14.75 0.79
CA TYR A 145 7.41 -14.55 1.06
C TYR A 145 7.76 -14.88 2.52
N THR A 146 6.87 -14.59 3.47
CA THR A 146 7.01 -14.93 4.89
C THR A 146 7.08 -16.43 5.13
N ALA A 147 6.48 -17.24 4.25
CA ALA A 147 6.61 -18.69 4.32
C ALA A 147 8.02 -19.20 3.96
N ILE A 148 8.85 -18.36 3.34
CA ILE A 148 10.19 -18.72 2.87
C ILE A 148 11.25 -18.01 3.71
N ALA A 149 11.05 -16.74 4.04
CA ALA A 149 12.06 -15.86 4.63
C ALA A 149 11.64 -15.30 6.00
N LEU A 150 12.64 -14.99 6.82
CA LEU A 150 12.48 -14.18 8.03
C LEU A 150 12.64 -12.68 7.73
N GLY A 151 12.24 -11.82 8.66
CA GLY A 151 12.38 -10.35 8.52
C GLY A 151 11.44 -9.72 7.49
N THR A 152 10.36 -10.39 7.13
CA THR A 152 9.35 -9.94 6.16
C THR A 152 8.31 -8.96 6.73
N ASP A 153 8.50 -8.52 7.97
CA ASP A 153 7.58 -7.66 8.70
C ASP A 153 7.79 -6.16 8.45
N GLN A 154 8.63 -5.82 7.49
CA GLN A 154 8.98 -4.43 7.16
C GLN A 154 8.01 -3.83 6.15
N ALA A 155 7.40 -2.70 6.50
CA ALA A 155 6.39 -2.04 5.68
C ALA A 155 6.88 -1.56 4.31
N ARG A 156 8.20 -1.49 4.06
CA ARG A 156 8.73 -1.18 2.72
C ARG A 156 8.31 -2.21 1.67
N LEU A 157 7.96 -3.42 2.09
CA LEU A 157 7.42 -4.43 1.19
C LEU A 157 6.03 -4.07 0.66
N LEU A 158 5.33 -3.09 1.27
CA LEU A 158 4.06 -2.54 0.79
C LEU A 158 4.23 -1.43 -0.25
N TRP A 159 5.46 -0.96 -0.54
CA TRP A 159 5.70 0.12 -1.51
C TRP A 159 5.08 -0.11 -2.90
N PRO A 160 5.06 -1.33 -3.47
CA PRO A 160 4.38 -1.56 -4.74
C PRO A 160 2.88 -1.22 -4.72
N GLY A 161 2.24 -1.28 -3.54
CA GLY A 161 0.83 -0.94 -3.34
C GLY A 161 0.60 0.45 -2.74
N ILE A 162 1.64 1.26 -2.47
CA ILE A 162 1.50 2.48 -1.66
C ILE A 162 0.59 3.53 -2.31
N ALA A 163 0.65 3.67 -3.63
CA ALA A 163 -0.21 4.60 -4.36
C ALA A 163 -1.70 4.22 -4.19
N ALA A 164 -2.02 2.93 -4.31
CA ALA A 164 -3.38 2.44 -4.11
C ALA A 164 -3.85 2.62 -2.66
N ILE A 165 -2.96 2.35 -1.68
CA ILE A 165 -3.22 2.61 -0.26
C ILE A 165 -3.54 4.10 -0.03
N ALA A 166 -2.77 5.00 -0.63
CA ALA A 166 -2.98 6.44 -0.52
C ALA A 166 -4.33 6.90 -1.10
N VAL A 167 -4.74 6.34 -2.26
CA VAL A 167 -6.05 6.64 -2.85
C VAL A 167 -7.19 6.12 -1.96
N TRP A 168 -7.05 4.93 -1.37
CA TRP A 168 -8.01 4.43 -0.38
C TRP A 168 -8.07 5.32 0.86
N ALA A 169 -6.94 5.75 1.39
CA ALA A 169 -6.89 6.69 2.52
C ALA A 169 -7.59 8.01 2.18
N GLY A 170 -7.33 8.59 1.00
CA GLY A 170 -8.00 9.80 0.53
C GLY A 170 -9.51 9.61 0.40
N SER A 171 -9.95 8.48 -0.15
CA SER A 171 -11.37 8.10 -0.22
C SER A 171 -12.00 8.00 1.17
N GLY A 172 -11.24 7.51 2.15
CA GLY A 172 -11.66 7.47 3.55
C GLY A 172 -11.88 8.84 4.16
N ILE A 173 -10.95 9.76 3.96
CA ILE A 173 -11.08 11.16 4.41
C ILE A 173 -12.33 11.80 3.79
N LEU A 174 -12.55 11.60 2.49
CA LEU A 174 -13.74 12.11 1.79
C LEU A 174 -15.03 11.53 2.39
N GLY A 175 -15.10 10.21 2.60
CA GLY A 175 -16.28 9.58 3.19
C GLY A 175 -16.61 10.04 4.61
N LEU A 176 -15.60 10.29 5.45
CA LEU A 176 -15.78 10.89 6.77
C LEU A 176 -16.28 12.34 6.67
N SER A 177 -15.68 13.13 5.77
CA SER A 177 -16.04 14.55 5.58
C SER A 177 -17.51 14.70 5.18
N GLU A 178 -17.99 13.85 4.27
CA GLU A 178 -19.38 13.84 3.81
C GLU A 178 -20.34 13.34 4.89
N ALA A 179 -19.92 12.39 5.71
CA ALA A 179 -20.76 11.84 6.78
C ALA A 179 -21.01 12.82 7.92
N SER A 180 -20.05 13.67 8.23
CA SER A 180 -20.13 14.60 9.35
C SER A 180 -21.08 15.78 9.14
N GLY A 181 -21.62 16.00 7.93
CA GLY A 181 -22.42 17.20 7.59
C GLY A 181 -21.63 18.53 7.62
N TYR A 182 -20.46 18.53 8.26
CA TYR A 182 -19.50 19.62 8.42
C TYR A 182 -18.98 20.18 7.08
N ALA A 183 -19.13 19.40 5.99
CA ALA A 183 -18.74 19.75 4.64
C ALA A 183 -19.69 20.72 3.90
N GLN A 184 -20.85 21.10 4.46
CA GLN A 184 -21.67 22.16 3.86
C GLN A 184 -21.23 23.57 4.28
N THR A 185 -20.57 23.74 5.44
CA THR A 185 -20.23 25.06 6.00
C THR A 185 -18.73 25.41 5.95
N LEU A 186 -17.83 24.42 5.85
CA LEU A 186 -16.40 24.63 5.63
C LEU A 186 -15.98 23.97 4.31
N ARG A 187 -15.34 24.74 3.42
CA ARG A 187 -14.77 24.25 2.15
C ARG A 187 -13.99 22.96 2.44
N LYS A 188 -14.35 21.85 1.77
CA LYS A 188 -13.73 20.51 1.89
C LYS A 188 -12.20 20.56 1.94
N ASP A 189 -11.62 21.53 1.24
CA ASP A 189 -10.20 21.89 1.22
C ASP A 189 -9.61 22.09 2.62
N ARG A 190 -10.31 22.74 3.55
CA ARG A 190 -9.80 23.02 4.91
C ARG A 190 -9.65 21.78 5.77
N LEU A 191 -10.51 20.78 5.60
CA LEU A 191 -10.41 19.51 6.34
C LEU A 191 -9.28 18.65 5.79
N ILE A 192 -9.15 18.58 4.46
CA ILE A 192 -8.01 17.91 3.81
C ILE A 192 -6.70 18.58 4.22
N VAL A 193 -6.63 19.91 4.13
CA VAL A 193 -5.47 20.70 4.57
C VAL A 193 -5.23 20.52 6.06
N GLY A 194 -6.27 20.47 6.90
CA GLY A 194 -6.15 20.25 8.34
C GLY A 194 -5.57 18.87 8.68
N VAL A 195 -6.04 17.81 8.02
CA VAL A 195 -5.49 16.45 8.19
C VAL A 195 -4.05 16.37 7.69
N LEU A 196 -3.75 16.97 6.54
CA LEU A 196 -2.39 17.02 6.00
C LEU A 196 -1.46 17.83 6.90
N ALA A 197 -1.91 18.98 7.40
CA ALA A 197 -1.16 19.83 8.30
C ALA A 197 -0.93 19.15 9.65
N ALA A 198 -1.94 18.51 10.22
CA ALA A 198 -1.81 17.74 11.45
C ALA A 198 -0.87 16.54 11.27
N SER A 199 -0.94 15.84 10.14
CA SER A 199 -0.05 14.71 9.81
C SER A 199 1.39 15.19 9.60
N SER A 200 1.58 16.32 8.93
CA SER A 200 2.90 16.93 8.70
C SER A 200 3.49 17.47 9.99
N LEU A 201 2.69 18.14 10.83
CA LEU A 201 3.09 18.61 12.15
C LEU A 201 3.43 17.43 13.07
N PHE A 202 2.62 16.37 13.06
CA PHE A 202 2.93 15.14 13.77
C PHE A 202 4.26 14.55 13.29
N GLY A 203 4.48 14.44 11.98
CA GLY A 203 5.75 13.98 11.42
C GLY A 203 6.94 14.84 11.83
N LEU A 204 6.82 16.17 11.76
CA LEU A 204 7.85 17.12 12.15
C LEU A 204 8.14 17.07 13.65
N LEU A 205 7.11 17.11 14.50
CA LEU A 205 7.27 17.00 15.96
C LEU A 205 7.90 15.67 16.33
N THR A 206 7.54 14.60 15.63
CA THR A 206 8.12 13.28 15.83
C THR A 206 9.61 13.28 15.48
N LEU A 207 9.99 13.82 14.32
CA LEU A 207 11.38 13.95 13.91
C LEU A 207 12.21 14.83 14.86
N LEU A 208 11.67 15.97 15.31
CA LEU A 208 12.40 16.96 16.10
C LEU A 208 12.46 16.62 17.59
N LEU A 209 11.41 16.03 18.15
CA LEU A 209 11.29 15.83 19.60
C LEU A 209 11.53 14.38 20.04
N LEU A 210 11.23 13.41 19.18
CA LEU A 210 11.22 11.98 19.55
C LEU A 210 12.36 11.19 18.92
N VAL A 211 12.83 11.56 17.72
CA VAL A 211 14.00 10.92 17.11
C VAL A 211 15.27 11.48 17.74
N ARG A 212 15.82 10.75 18.71
CA ARG A 212 17.16 10.98 19.24
C ARG A 212 18.14 9.97 18.63
N PRO A 213 19.40 10.36 18.35
CA PRO A 213 20.41 9.41 17.89
C PRO A 213 20.56 8.28 18.90
N ALA A 214 20.56 7.03 18.41
CA ALA A 214 20.67 5.83 19.24
C ALA A 214 22.06 5.64 19.88
N PHE A 215 23.02 6.49 19.52
CA PHE A 215 24.39 6.48 20.04
C PHE A 215 24.68 7.82 20.73
N THR A 216 24.39 7.89 22.02
CA THR A 216 24.93 8.88 22.98
C THR A 216 25.25 8.17 24.26
#